data_AF-A0A162FM98-F1
#
_entry.id   AF-A0A162FM98-F1
#
_cell.length_a   1.000
_cell.length_b   1.000
_cell.length_c   1.000
_cell.angle_alpha   90.00
_cell.angle_beta   90.00
_cell.angle_gamma   90.00
#
_symmetry.space_group_name_H-M   'P 1'
#
loop_
_entity.id
_entity.type
_entity.pdbx_description
1 polymer ?
#
loop_
_entity_poly.entity_id
_entity_poly.type
_entity_poly.pdbx_seq_one_letter_code
_entity_poly.pdbx_strand_id
1 'polypeptide(L)'
;MEAYGRFHSNWLNMMYPRLKLAKNLLNDEGVIFISIDDNEFSNLKKICDEIFGETNFIATICQKSRGGISNDKIISENHNYHLFYAKNKLNIHKNRLNYGIRKSEEDFKRFNKDDGDGKGPYSLNPVSGPGGARKGNPYYNFLGVEGYFRFSEKRMSNMYDEGKIVKINNNLYQKTYLNDLKNNVKKISTWWDNVGTTSNGTKLIKQLFSEGNVPIFDHPKPIELIELMIEYCNFHENDFILDFFSGSATTANALLKTNIKENKNYKFIMIQLPESTDEKSEACKSGYSNICEIGKERIRRAGDKIVEESGNNDLDIGFKVFKLDSSNLEKWDPDYNNVQQSLTIDNIKSDRTNEDLVYEIMLKYGIDLTLPIEEINNIYSVGFGALVICLDNNITKEITGEIIKLTKNASTSRVVFKDSGFKSDADKTNIKEILRTNNIKEFITI
;
A
#
# COMPACT_ATOMS: atom_id res chain seq x y z
N MET A 1 35.41 -0.52 17.05
CA MET A 1 35.14 -0.67 15.60
C MET A 1 34.42 -1.98 15.28
N GLU A 2 34.83 -3.14 15.79
CA GLU A 2 34.17 -4.42 15.47
C GLU A 2 32.68 -4.50 15.89
N ALA A 3 32.30 -3.92 17.04
CA ALA A 3 30.90 -3.88 17.48
C ALA A 3 29.99 -3.05 16.54
N TYR A 4 30.52 -1.96 15.96
CA TYR A 4 29.80 -1.12 15.00
C TYR A 4 29.63 -1.81 13.63
N GLY A 5 30.65 -2.53 13.16
CA GLY A 5 30.53 -3.33 11.92
C GLY A 5 29.50 -4.45 12.02
N ARG A 6 29.36 -5.06 13.21
CA ARG A 6 28.32 -6.07 13.49
C ARG A 6 26.91 -5.47 13.47
N PHE A 7 26.74 -4.21 13.90
CA PHE A 7 25.43 -3.53 13.86
C PHE A 7 24.92 -3.39 12.42
N HIS A 8 25.73 -2.83 11.53
CA HIS A 8 25.36 -2.67 10.11
C HIS A 8 25.09 -4.02 9.44
N SER A 9 25.94 -5.02 9.70
CA SER A 9 25.79 -6.36 9.13
C SER A 9 24.50 -7.04 9.61
N ASN A 10 24.17 -6.91 10.90
CA ASN A 10 22.92 -7.45 11.47
C ASN A 10 21.69 -6.75 10.88
N TRP A 11 21.73 -5.42 10.76
CA TRP A 11 20.64 -4.66 10.16
C TRP A 11 20.43 -5.03 8.69
N LEU A 12 21.51 -5.19 7.92
CA LEU A 12 21.46 -5.65 6.54
C LEU A 12 20.90 -7.06 6.42
N ASN A 13 21.33 -8.01 7.27
CA ASN A 13 20.80 -9.37 7.31
C ASN A 13 19.30 -9.40 7.64
N MET A 14 18.82 -8.46 8.44
CA MET A 14 17.39 -8.30 8.72
C MET A 14 16.65 -7.73 7.50
N MET A 15 17.15 -6.66 6.89
CA MET A 15 16.43 -5.93 5.84
C MET A 15 16.44 -6.61 4.47
N TYR A 16 17.55 -7.23 4.09
CA TYR A 16 17.72 -7.83 2.76
C TYR A 16 16.62 -8.85 2.40
N PRO A 17 16.33 -9.90 3.20
CA PRO A 17 15.30 -10.87 2.85
C PRO A 17 13.90 -10.26 2.80
N ARG A 18 13.61 -9.26 3.67
CA ARG A 18 12.32 -8.56 3.71
C ARG A 18 12.08 -7.73 2.45
N LEU A 19 13.08 -6.96 2.03
CA LEU A 19 13.00 -6.14 0.80
C LEU A 19 12.92 -7.02 -0.45
N LYS A 20 13.61 -8.16 -0.47
CA LYS A 20 13.51 -9.14 -1.57
C LYS A 20 12.09 -9.70 -1.69
N LEU A 21 11.45 -10.04 -0.58
CA LEU A 21 10.05 -10.47 -0.57
C LEU A 21 9.10 -9.34 -0.97
N ALA A 22 9.31 -8.13 -0.44
CA ALA A 22 8.50 -6.95 -0.79
C ALA A 22 8.51 -6.67 -2.30
N LYS A 23 9.66 -6.79 -2.97
CA LYS A 23 9.76 -6.67 -4.43
C LYS A 23 8.87 -7.67 -5.17
N ASN A 24 8.75 -8.90 -4.67
CA ASN A 24 7.93 -9.94 -5.29
C ASN A 24 6.42 -9.63 -5.16
N LEU A 25 6.02 -8.92 -4.10
CA LEU A 25 4.63 -8.55 -3.85
C LEU A 25 4.18 -7.31 -4.65
N LEU A 26 5.12 -6.48 -5.12
CA LEU A 26 4.78 -5.32 -5.95
C LEU A 26 4.21 -5.78 -7.30
N ASN A 27 3.18 -5.08 -7.78
CA ASN A 27 2.75 -5.18 -9.19
C ASN A 27 3.76 -4.47 -10.11
N ASP A 28 3.58 -4.57 -11.43
CA ASP A 28 4.55 -4.03 -12.41
C ASP A 28 4.58 -2.50 -12.52
N GLU A 29 3.60 -1.81 -11.92
CA GLU A 29 3.56 -0.36 -11.71
C GLU A 29 3.84 0.01 -10.23
N GLY A 30 4.20 -0.99 -9.43
CA GLY A 30 4.36 -0.89 -7.99
C GLY A 30 5.62 -0.14 -7.63
N VAL A 31 5.53 0.63 -6.55
CA VAL A 31 6.62 1.44 -6.03
C VAL A 31 6.78 1.23 -4.53
N ILE A 32 7.95 1.55 -4.02
CA ILE A 32 8.27 1.46 -2.60
C ILE A 32 8.95 2.75 -2.12
N PHE A 33 8.47 3.25 -0.99
CA PHE A 33 9.12 4.31 -0.21
C PHE A 33 9.73 3.69 1.04
N ILE A 34 10.99 4.02 1.33
CA ILE A 34 11.68 3.55 2.53
C ILE A 34 12.26 4.74 3.26
N SER A 35 11.74 5.02 4.46
CA SER A 35 12.22 6.09 5.33
C SER A 35 13.48 5.67 6.07
N ILE A 36 14.51 6.51 6.07
CA ILE A 36 15.78 6.23 6.74
C ILE A 36 16.45 7.54 7.19
N ASP A 37 17.24 7.47 8.25
CA ASP A 37 18.14 8.55 8.66
C ASP A 37 19.54 8.37 8.03
N ASP A 38 20.51 9.20 8.41
CA ASP A 38 21.88 9.13 7.90
C ASP A 38 22.61 7.83 8.28
N ASN A 39 22.23 7.15 9.38
CA ASN A 39 22.99 6.04 9.95
C ASN A 39 23.09 4.84 8.99
N GLU A 40 21.99 4.50 8.31
CA GLU A 40 21.93 3.35 7.39
C GLU A 40 21.59 3.73 5.96
N PHE A 41 21.50 5.03 5.63
CA PHE A 41 21.14 5.51 4.29
C PHE A 41 21.97 4.86 3.17
N SER A 42 23.30 4.89 3.30
CA SER A 42 24.21 4.37 2.27
C SER A 42 24.09 2.85 2.11
N ASN A 43 23.93 2.13 3.22
CA ASN A 43 23.79 0.67 3.24
C ASN A 43 22.45 0.24 2.64
N LEU A 44 21.36 0.91 3.04
CA LEU A 44 20.03 0.68 2.49
C LEU A 44 19.99 0.95 0.98
N LYS A 45 20.60 2.04 0.51
CA LYS A 45 20.67 2.38 -0.92
C LYS A 45 21.33 1.26 -1.72
N LYS A 46 22.45 0.74 -1.25
CA LYS A 46 23.19 -0.36 -1.92
C LYS A 46 22.35 -1.63 -2.03
N ILE A 47 21.71 -2.08 -0.95
CA ILE A 47 20.86 -3.28 -1.03
C ILE A 47 19.60 -3.06 -1.87
N CYS A 48 19.06 -1.83 -1.91
CA CYS A 48 17.95 -1.52 -2.81
C CYS A 48 18.40 -1.55 -4.28
N ASP A 49 19.60 -1.05 -4.60
CA ASP A 49 20.15 -1.14 -5.96
C ASP A 49 20.36 -2.59 -6.40
N GLU A 50 20.82 -3.47 -5.50
CA GLU A 50 20.95 -4.89 -5.79
C GLU A 50 19.59 -5.57 -5.97
N ILE A 51 18.64 -5.33 -5.06
CA ILE A 51 17.35 -6.01 -5.06
C ILE A 51 16.45 -5.48 -6.18
N PHE A 52 16.25 -4.17 -6.28
CA PHE A 52 15.34 -3.55 -7.25
C PHE A 52 16.00 -3.29 -8.61
N GLY A 53 17.33 -3.21 -8.65
CA GLY A 53 18.09 -2.76 -9.82
C GLY A 53 18.30 -1.25 -9.78
N GLU A 54 19.54 -0.79 -9.94
CA GLU A 54 19.90 0.63 -9.94
C GLU A 54 19.09 1.44 -10.98
N THR A 55 18.78 0.84 -12.13
CA THR A 55 17.96 1.48 -13.18
C THR A 55 16.52 1.76 -12.74
N ASN A 56 16.04 1.07 -11.69
CA ASN A 56 14.70 1.24 -11.14
C ASN A 56 14.63 2.25 -9.98
N PHE A 57 15.75 2.82 -9.57
CA PHE A 57 15.80 3.95 -8.64
C PHE A 57 15.10 5.17 -9.24
N ILE A 58 14.19 5.79 -8.51
CA ILE A 58 13.48 7.00 -8.96
C ILE A 58 14.13 8.25 -8.37
N ALA A 59 14.22 8.34 -7.03
CA ALA A 59 14.74 9.52 -6.35
C ALA A 59 15.12 9.23 -4.89
N THR A 60 15.99 10.06 -4.35
CA THR A 60 16.15 10.26 -2.90
C THR A 60 15.43 11.55 -2.54
N ILE A 61 14.47 11.46 -1.63
CA ILE A 61 13.70 12.58 -1.13
C ILE A 61 14.22 12.95 0.25
N CYS A 62 14.44 14.24 0.50
CA CYS A 62 14.78 14.76 1.82
C CYS A 62 13.54 15.39 2.44
N GLN A 63 13.11 14.88 3.58
CA GLN A 63 11.96 15.39 4.33
C GLN A 63 12.44 16.15 5.56
N LYS A 64 11.96 17.38 5.76
CA LYS A 64 12.24 18.16 6.98
C LYS A 64 11.58 17.51 8.20
N SER A 65 12.35 16.75 8.97
CA SER A 65 11.88 15.96 10.10
C SER A 65 11.80 16.76 11.40
N ARG A 66 12.51 17.90 11.48
CA ARG A 66 12.55 18.78 12.66
C ARG A 66 12.39 20.26 12.27
N GLY A 67 11.62 20.98 13.08
CA GLY A 67 11.45 22.44 12.92
C GLY A 67 12.58 23.25 13.57
N GLY A 68 13.00 22.85 14.77
CA GLY A 68 14.01 23.54 15.56
C GLY A 68 15.44 23.19 15.14
N ILE A 69 16.34 24.15 15.27
CA ILE A 69 17.78 23.99 15.05
C ILE A 69 18.44 23.71 16.39
N SER A 70 19.18 22.60 16.50
CA SER A 70 20.01 22.29 17.67
C SER A 70 21.31 23.08 17.60
N ASN A 71 21.59 23.83 18.65
CA ASN A 71 22.85 24.56 18.82
C ASN A 71 23.92 23.73 19.55
N ASP A 72 23.57 22.52 20.00
CA ASP A 72 24.45 21.64 20.78
C ASP A 72 25.27 20.70 19.89
N LYS A 73 25.00 20.69 18.58
CA LYS A 73 25.71 19.88 17.58
C LYS A 73 26.53 20.78 16.66
N ILE A 74 27.56 20.21 16.03
CA ILE A 74 28.34 20.86 14.96
C ILE A 74 27.42 21.30 13.81
N ILE A 75 26.43 20.46 13.48
CA ILE A 75 25.36 20.77 12.52
C ILE A 75 24.05 20.16 13.02
N SER A 76 22.95 20.90 12.88
CA SER A 76 21.62 20.40 13.23
C SER A 76 21.06 19.54 12.10
N GLU A 77 21.02 18.23 12.33
CA GLU A 77 20.30 17.28 11.47
C GLU A 77 18.79 17.53 11.57
N ASN A 78 18.22 18.06 10.49
CA ASN A 78 16.82 18.51 10.46
C ASN A 78 15.99 17.81 9.38
N HIS A 79 16.57 16.83 8.68
CA HIS A 79 15.89 16.07 7.66
C HIS A 79 16.14 14.57 7.80
N ASN A 80 15.23 13.78 7.25
CA ASN A 80 15.39 12.36 6.99
C ASN A 80 15.35 12.11 5.48
N TYR A 81 15.74 10.92 5.05
CA TYR A 81 15.66 10.50 3.66
C TYR A 81 14.49 9.54 3.43
N HIS A 82 13.94 9.59 2.23
CA HIS A 82 13.05 8.57 1.70
C HIS A 82 13.59 8.10 0.36
N LEU A 83 14.01 6.83 0.31
CA LEU A 83 14.37 6.19 -0.95
C LEU A 83 13.11 5.81 -1.70
N PHE A 84 13.03 6.18 -2.97
CA PHE A 84 11.90 5.89 -3.83
C PHE A 84 12.33 5.02 -5.01
N TYR A 85 11.80 3.80 -5.07
CA TYR A 85 12.10 2.80 -6.11
C TYR A 85 10.82 2.32 -6.79
N ALA A 86 10.95 1.97 -8.06
CA ALA A 86 9.93 1.21 -8.78
C ALA A 86 10.27 -0.28 -8.80
N LYS A 87 9.28 -1.15 -9.01
CA LYS A 87 9.53 -2.49 -9.52
C LYS A 87 10.04 -2.45 -10.96
N ASN A 88 9.42 -1.60 -11.79
CA ASN A 88 9.82 -1.34 -13.17
C ASN A 88 9.65 0.14 -13.54
N LYS A 89 10.76 0.89 -13.57
CA LYS A 89 10.74 2.33 -13.84
C LYS A 89 10.27 2.70 -15.24
N LEU A 90 10.38 1.80 -16.23
CA LEU A 90 9.88 2.07 -17.58
C LEU A 90 8.35 2.17 -17.59
N ASN A 91 7.65 1.35 -16.81
CA ASN A 91 6.20 1.41 -16.68
C ASN A 91 5.77 2.71 -15.99
N ILE A 92 6.45 3.08 -14.90
CA ILE A 92 6.25 4.38 -14.22
C ILE A 92 6.47 5.54 -15.21
N HIS A 93 7.51 5.48 -16.03
CA HIS A 93 7.82 6.55 -16.99
C HIS A 93 6.75 6.67 -18.10
N LYS A 94 6.18 5.56 -18.56
CA LYS A 94 5.04 5.57 -19.52
C LYS A 94 3.85 6.30 -18.91
N ASN A 95 3.50 5.97 -17.67
CA ASN A 95 2.37 6.57 -16.93
C ASN A 95 2.75 7.81 -16.14
N ARG A 96 3.91 8.41 -16.41
CA ARG A 96 4.44 9.52 -15.60
C ARG A 96 3.47 10.68 -15.46
N LEU A 97 2.57 10.91 -16.41
CA LEU A 97 1.61 12.00 -16.33
C LEU A 97 0.57 11.82 -15.21
N ASN A 98 0.42 10.61 -14.67
CA ASN A 98 -0.50 10.31 -13.58
C ASN A 98 0.15 10.36 -12.19
N TYR A 99 1.48 10.35 -12.11
CA TYR A 99 2.20 10.52 -10.83
C TYR A 99 2.32 12.00 -10.49
N GLY A 100 1.86 12.43 -9.33
CA GLY A 100 1.93 13.82 -8.91
C GLY A 100 0.79 14.19 -7.99
N ILE A 101 0.84 15.40 -7.46
CA ILE A 101 -0.22 15.91 -6.58
C ILE A 101 -1.25 16.69 -7.36
N ARG A 102 -2.46 16.84 -6.81
CA ARG A 102 -3.47 17.70 -7.42
C ARG A 102 -3.01 19.15 -7.36
N LYS A 103 -3.36 19.90 -8.40
CA LYS A 103 -3.13 21.34 -8.42
C LYS A 103 -4.11 22.02 -7.48
N SER A 104 -3.62 22.97 -6.70
CA SER A 104 -4.45 23.82 -5.85
C SER A 104 -4.84 25.10 -6.59
N GLU A 105 -5.75 25.89 -6.00
CA GLU A 105 -6.10 27.22 -6.51
C GLU A 105 -4.89 28.14 -6.66
N GLU A 106 -3.88 27.98 -5.80
CA GLU A 106 -2.61 28.72 -5.88
C GLU A 106 -1.88 28.45 -7.21
N ASP A 107 -1.87 27.19 -7.66
CA ASP A 107 -1.25 26.81 -8.94
C ASP A 107 -2.00 27.43 -10.14
N PHE A 108 -3.26 27.81 -9.95
CA PHE A 108 -4.11 28.42 -10.96
C PHE A 108 -4.04 29.95 -10.99
N LYS A 109 -3.51 30.62 -9.95
CA LYS A 109 -3.38 32.10 -9.92
C LYS A 109 -2.57 32.69 -11.06
N ARG A 110 -1.64 31.92 -11.63
CA ARG A 110 -0.83 32.35 -12.78
C ARG A 110 -1.62 32.47 -14.09
N PHE A 111 -2.80 31.86 -14.18
CA PHE A 111 -3.68 31.93 -15.35
C PHE A 111 -4.57 33.16 -15.23
N ASN A 112 -3.96 34.33 -15.39
CA ASN A 112 -4.54 35.64 -15.10
C ASN A 112 -4.87 36.47 -16.35
N LYS A 113 -4.85 35.84 -17.53
CA LYS A 113 -5.16 36.49 -18.80
C LYS A 113 -6.30 35.77 -19.49
N ASP A 114 -7.15 36.51 -20.16
CA ASP A 114 -8.21 36.01 -21.04
C ASP A 114 -8.34 37.02 -22.19
N ASP A 115 -8.38 36.54 -23.42
CA ASP A 115 -8.54 37.36 -24.62
C ASP A 115 -9.92 37.20 -25.27
N GLY A 116 -10.84 36.51 -24.59
CA GLY A 116 -12.20 36.30 -25.08
C GLY A 116 -12.30 35.30 -26.23
N ASP A 117 -11.27 34.48 -26.47
CA ASP A 117 -11.23 33.49 -27.56
C ASP A 117 -12.08 32.23 -27.29
N GLY A 118 -12.77 32.18 -26.15
CA GLY A 118 -13.62 31.05 -25.73
C GLY A 118 -12.85 29.86 -25.14
N LYS A 119 -11.51 29.90 -25.07
CA LYS A 119 -10.68 28.83 -24.47
C LYS A 119 -10.41 29.05 -22.98
N GLY A 120 -10.74 30.25 -22.49
CA GLY A 120 -10.72 30.64 -21.07
C GLY A 120 -9.35 31.13 -20.58
N PRO A 121 -9.16 31.21 -19.26
CA PRO A 121 -7.96 31.82 -18.68
C PRO A 121 -6.66 31.11 -19.09
N TYR A 122 -5.63 31.88 -19.41
CA TYR A 122 -4.31 31.37 -19.81
C TYR A 122 -3.17 32.08 -19.06
N SER A 123 -2.01 31.41 -19.08
CA SER A 123 -0.72 31.96 -18.67
C SER A 123 0.24 32.00 -19.85
N LEU A 124 1.24 32.88 -19.80
CA LEU A 124 2.27 32.98 -20.83
C LEU A 124 3.54 32.26 -20.42
N ASN A 125 3.97 31.31 -21.24
CA ASN A 125 5.19 30.54 -21.02
C ASN A 125 6.22 30.83 -22.12
N PRO A 126 7.46 31.21 -21.79
CA PRO A 126 8.50 31.44 -22.80
C PRO A 126 8.74 30.18 -23.65
N VAL A 127 8.85 30.37 -24.95
CA VAL A 127 9.15 29.26 -25.90
C VAL A 127 10.64 29.12 -26.19
N SER A 128 11.48 29.94 -25.53
CA SER A 128 12.93 29.82 -25.60
C SER A 128 13.38 28.44 -25.14
N GLY A 129 14.36 27.87 -25.86
CA GLY A 129 14.98 26.57 -25.63
C GLY A 129 16.23 26.70 -24.76
N PRO A 130 16.13 26.71 -23.42
CA PRO A 130 17.29 26.82 -22.55
C PRO A 130 18.25 25.65 -22.77
N GLY A 131 19.55 25.94 -22.83
CA GLY A 131 20.60 24.96 -23.12
C GLY A 131 20.88 24.74 -24.60
N GLY A 132 20.14 25.41 -25.49
CA GLY A 132 20.42 25.48 -26.94
C GLY A 132 20.63 24.12 -27.59
N ALA A 133 21.58 24.05 -28.53
CA ALA A 133 21.90 22.84 -29.29
C ALA A 133 22.27 21.63 -28.42
N ARG A 134 22.88 21.83 -27.23
CA ARG A 134 23.24 20.73 -26.31
C ARG A 134 22.02 19.90 -25.87
N LYS A 135 20.85 20.53 -25.78
CA LYS A 135 19.58 19.85 -25.46
C LYS A 135 18.77 19.47 -26.71
N GLY A 136 19.34 19.61 -27.90
CA GLY A 136 18.67 19.36 -29.17
C GLY A 136 17.60 20.40 -29.51
N ASN A 137 17.65 21.59 -28.91
CA ASN A 137 16.70 22.65 -29.27
C ASN A 137 17.02 23.16 -30.68
N PRO A 138 16.05 23.28 -31.60
CA PRO A 138 16.25 23.86 -32.92
C PRO A 138 16.56 25.37 -32.85
N TYR A 139 17.40 25.84 -33.77
CA TYR A 139 17.73 27.26 -33.95
C TYR A 139 17.11 27.78 -35.25
N TYR A 140 16.34 28.86 -35.17
CA TYR A 140 15.73 29.51 -36.34
C TYR A 140 15.26 30.93 -35.97
N ASN A 141 14.79 31.67 -36.97
CA ASN A 141 14.14 32.97 -36.79
C ASN A 141 12.62 32.79 -36.90
N PHE A 142 11.87 33.27 -35.92
CA PHE A 142 10.41 33.28 -35.95
C PHE A 142 9.87 34.65 -35.56
N LEU A 143 9.07 35.27 -36.42
CA LEU A 143 8.52 36.62 -36.22
C LEU A 143 9.59 37.67 -35.86
N GLY A 144 10.79 37.57 -36.43
CA GLY A 144 11.91 38.48 -36.16
C GLY A 144 12.61 38.25 -34.81
N VAL A 145 12.33 37.13 -34.14
CA VAL A 145 13.06 36.67 -32.96
C VAL A 145 13.90 35.48 -33.36
N GLU A 146 15.23 35.64 -33.32
CA GLU A 146 16.18 34.59 -33.67
C GLU A 146 16.75 33.94 -32.41
N GLY A 147 16.78 32.60 -32.38
CA GLY A 147 17.34 31.89 -31.25
C GLY A 147 17.01 30.40 -31.22
N TYR A 148 17.37 29.78 -30.10
CA TYR A 148 16.99 28.40 -29.81
C TYR A 148 15.58 28.33 -29.23
N PHE A 149 14.74 27.46 -29.78
CA PHE A 149 13.35 27.29 -29.37
C PHE A 149 13.06 25.86 -28.90
N ARG A 150 12.05 25.69 -28.04
CA ARG A 150 11.61 24.37 -27.55
C ARG A 150 10.91 23.53 -28.60
N PHE A 151 10.40 24.17 -29.65
CA PHE A 151 9.59 23.55 -30.69
C PHE A 151 10.28 23.68 -32.03
N SER A 152 10.08 22.70 -32.93
CA SER A 152 10.47 22.85 -34.33
C SER A 152 9.74 24.03 -34.96
N GLU A 153 10.35 24.63 -35.99
CA GLU A 153 9.76 25.74 -36.73
C GLU A 153 8.34 25.41 -37.22
N LYS A 154 8.16 24.21 -37.82
CA LYS A 154 6.83 23.71 -38.24
C LYS A 154 5.81 23.70 -37.09
N ARG A 155 6.20 23.22 -35.90
CA ARG A 155 5.30 23.18 -34.74
C ARG A 155 5.02 24.59 -34.21
N MET A 156 6.01 25.48 -34.24
CA MET A 156 5.84 26.88 -33.84
C MET A 156 4.86 27.60 -34.77
N SER A 157 4.97 27.43 -36.09
CA SER A 157 4.03 27.96 -37.08
C SER A 157 2.60 27.45 -36.84
N ASN A 158 2.41 26.13 -36.70
CA ASN A 158 1.09 25.57 -36.42
C ASN A 158 0.47 26.15 -35.13
N MET A 159 1.27 26.26 -34.05
CA MET A 159 0.79 26.84 -32.80
C MET A 159 0.49 28.34 -32.93
N TYR A 160 1.21 29.06 -33.78
CA TYR A 160 0.92 30.46 -34.09
C TYR A 160 -0.40 30.60 -34.85
N ASP A 161 -0.62 29.77 -35.87
CA ASP A 161 -1.86 29.74 -36.66
C ASP A 161 -3.08 29.37 -35.79
N GLU A 162 -2.89 28.52 -34.77
CA GLU A 162 -3.90 28.19 -33.76
C GLU A 162 -4.14 29.30 -32.70
N GLY A 163 -3.41 30.42 -32.80
CA GLY A 163 -3.47 31.54 -31.86
C GLY A 163 -2.81 31.27 -30.51
N LYS A 164 -2.01 30.19 -30.39
CA LYS A 164 -1.33 29.77 -29.15
C LYS A 164 0.05 30.41 -28.98
N ILE A 165 0.64 31.00 -30.02
CA ILE A 165 1.89 31.78 -29.92
C ILE A 165 1.58 33.27 -30.00
N VAL A 166 2.16 34.05 -29.10
CA VAL A 166 2.10 35.51 -29.12
C VAL A 166 3.49 36.11 -28.98
N LYS A 167 3.76 37.16 -29.76
CA LYS A 167 4.94 38.00 -29.61
C LYS A 167 4.61 39.18 -28.70
N ILE A 168 5.38 39.35 -27.63
CA ILE A 168 5.29 40.52 -26.74
C ILE A 168 6.69 41.13 -26.68
N ASN A 169 6.81 42.38 -27.11
CA ASN A 169 8.10 43.04 -27.34
C ASN A 169 8.97 42.16 -28.26
N ASN A 170 10.19 41.83 -27.84
CA ASN A 170 11.10 40.97 -28.60
C ASN A 170 11.14 39.51 -28.11
N ASN A 171 10.09 39.06 -27.43
CA ASN A 171 10.00 37.69 -26.88
C ASN A 171 8.76 36.96 -27.41
N LEU A 172 8.90 35.65 -27.59
CA LEU A 172 7.81 34.76 -27.98
C LEU A 172 7.32 33.97 -26.76
N TYR A 173 6.00 33.87 -26.65
CA TYR A 173 5.33 33.15 -25.58
C TYR A 173 4.28 32.20 -26.15
N GLN A 174 4.13 31.06 -25.48
CA GLN A 174 3.00 30.17 -25.67
C GLN A 174 1.91 30.53 -24.65
N LYS A 175 0.67 30.69 -25.12
CA LYS A 175 -0.53 30.66 -24.29
C LYS A 175 -0.76 29.24 -23.81
N THR A 176 -0.82 29.05 -22.50
CA THR A 176 -1.16 27.78 -21.87
C THR A 176 -2.44 27.98 -21.08
N TYR A 177 -3.50 27.32 -21.53
CA TYR A 177 -4.85 27.49 -20.99
C TYR A 177 -5.05 26.66 -19.72
N LEU A 178 -5.84 27.20 -18.79
CA LEU A 178 -6.19 26.56 -17.54
C LEU A 178 -6.97 25.27 -17.80
N ASN A 179 -7.93 25.33 -18.72
CA ASN A 179 -8.79 24.20 -19.07
C ASN A 179 -7.98 22.97 -19.56
N ASP A 180 -6.88 23.20 -20.29
CA ASP A 180 -5.98 22.14 -20.75
C ASP A 180 -5.20 21.45 -19.61
N LEU A 181 -5.06 22.13 -18.46
CA LEU A 181 -4.19 21.71 -17.37
C LEU A 181 -4.89 21.43 -16.05
N LYS A 182 -6.19 21.73 -15.95
CA LYS A 182 -6.98 21.65 -14.70
C LYS A 182 -6.96 20.25 -14.11
N ASN A 183 -7.04 19.22 -14.97
CA ASN A 183 -7.04 17.81 -14.55
C ASN A 183 -5.63 17.18 -14.48
N ASN A 184 -4.60 17.90 -14.92
CA ASN A 184 -3.24 17.37 -14.86
C ASN A 184 -2.69 17.47 -13.43
N VAL A 185 -1.91 16.48 -13.02
CA VAL A 185 -1.17 16.53 -11.75
C VAL A 185 0.02 17.50 -11.83
N LYS A 186 0.51 17.90 -10.66
CA LYS A 186 1.70 18.71 -10.43
C LYS A 186 2.85 17.83 -9.95
N LYS A 187 4.04 18.07 -10.51
CA LYS A 187 5.29 17.47 -10.04
C LYS A 187 5.80 18.19 -8.80
N ILE A 188 6.44 17.46 -7.91
CA ILE A 188 7.03 18.00 -6.68
C ILE A 188 8.55 17.82 -6.69
N SER A 189 9.25 18.63 -5.89
CA SER A 189 10.70 18.52 -5.67
C SER A 189 11.03 17.29 -4.83
N THR A 190 12.32 16.94 -4.76
CA THR A 190 12.86 15.97 -3.79
C THR A 190 13.12 16.58 -2.42
N TRP A 191 12.69 17.82 -2.17
CA TRP A 191 12.85 18.52 -0.89
C TRP A 191 11.47 18.81 -0.32
N TRP A 192 11.07 18.07 0.72
CA TRP A 192 9.74 18.13 1.32
C TRP A 192 9.82 18.76 2.70
N ASP A 193 9.51 20.05 2.79
CA ASP A 193 9.55 20.82 4.04
C ASP A 193 8.16 21.21 4.57
N ASN A 194 7.10 20.82 3.87
CA ASN A 194 5.70 21.12 4.17
C ASN A 194 4.85 19.87 4.45
N VAL A 195 5.47 18.77 4.89
CA VAL A 195 4.83 17.44 5.08
C VAL A 195 4.79 17.00 6.54
N GLY A 196 4.81 17.99 7.44
CA GLY A 196 4.89 17.76 8.88
C GLY A 196 6.29 17.32 9.34
N THR A 197 6.47 17.36 10.65
CA THR A 197 7.69 16.98 11.38
C THR A 197 7.37 15.83 12.34
N THR A 198 8.39 15.24 12.98
CA THR A 198 8.19 14.24 14.03
C THR A 198 7.27 14.76 15.15
N SER A 199 7.38 16.06 15.49
CA SER A 199 6.52 16.68 16.50
C SER A 199 5.05 16.72 16.09
N ASN A 200 4.74 16.86 14.79
CA ASN A 200 3.37 16.79 14.29
C ASN A 200 2.79 15.38 14.50
N GLY A 201 3.56 14.34 14.16
CA GLY A 201 3.17 12.94 14.41
C GLY A 201 2.89 12.67 15.89
N THR A 202 3.79 13.11 16.78
CA THR A 202 3.61 12.95 18.24
C THR A 202 2.38 13.70 18.75
N LYS A 203 2.10 14.91 18.23
CA LYS A 203 0.91 15.67 18.61
C LYS A 203 -0.37 14.93 18.20
N LEU A 204 -0.42 14.42 16.96
CA LEU A 204 -1.59 13.71 16.45
C LEU A 204 -1.90 12.47 17.27
N ILE A 205 -0.90 11.62 17.58
CA ILE A 205 -1.17 10.41 18.35
C ILE A 205 -1.68 10.73 19.77
N LYS A 206 -1.12 11.76 20.43
CA LYS A 206 -1.60 12.23 21.74
C LYS A 206 -3.07 12.67 21.68
N GLN A 207 -3.46 13.33 20.59
CA GLN A 207 -4.84 13.78 20.37
C GLN A 207 -5.80 12.63 20.05
N LEU A 208 -5.36 11.56 19.39
CA LEU A 208 -6.22 10.40 19.13
C LEU A 208 -6.47 9.59 20.40
N PHE A 209 -5.46 9.44 21.26
CA PHE A 209 -5.54 8.63 22.48
C PHE A 209 -6.12 9.42 23.67
N SER A 210 -6.98 10.41 23.42
CA SER A 210 -7.45 11.39 24.39
C SER A 210 -8.28 10.82 25.54
N GLU A 211 -7.57 10.34 26.57
CA GLU A 211 -7.81 10.60 27.99
C GLU A 211 -6.42 10.87 28.60
N GLY A 212 -5.99 12.14 28.66
CA GLY A 212 -4.77 12.55 29.38
C GLY A 212 -3.52 12.97 28.60
N ASN A 213 -3.57 13.16 27.26
CA ASN A 213 -2.41 13.59 26.44
C ASN A 213 -1.15 12.71 26.60
N VAL A 214 -1.38 11.43 26.85
CA VAL A 214 -0.35 10.48 27.21
C VAL A 214 0.48 10.07 25.99
N PRO A 215 1.83 10.08 26.05
CA PRO A 215 2.67 9.61 24.96
C PRO A 215 2.64 8.08 24.86
N ILE A 216 1.69 7.54 24.09
CA ILE A 216 1.54 6.09 23.90
C ILE A 216 2.54 5.50 22.89
N PHE A 217 3.16 6.32 22.03
CA PHE A 217 4.12 5.83 21.05
C PHE A 217 5.24 6.83 20.78
N ASP A 218 6.46 6.32 20.65
CA ASP A 218 7.63 7.13 20.34
C ASP A 218 7.83 7.31 18.84
N HIS A 219 8.09 8.55 18.44
CA HIS A 219 8.45 8.91 17.05
C HIS A 219 7.52 8.39 15.93
N PRO A 220 6.18 8.52 16.05
CA PRO A 220 5.28 8.21 14.94
C PRO A 220 5.59 9.11 13.74
N LYS A 221 5.43 8.59 12.52
CA LYS A 221 5.56 9.41 11.31
C LYS A 221 4.45 10.47 11.27
N PRO A 222 4.71 11.67 10.71
CA PRO A 222 3.64 12.63 10.44
C PRO A 222 2.68 12.04 9.39
N ILE A 223 1.37 12.29 9.57
CA ILE A 223 0.35 11.72 8.69
C ILE A 223 0.43 12.35 7.29
N GLU A 224 0.77 13.65 7.23
CA GLU A 224 0.84 14.44 6.01
C GLU A 224 1.93 13.94 5.05
N LEU A 225 3.02 13.38 5.60
CA LEU A 225 4.05 12.73 4.83
C LEU A 225 3.51 11.51 4.08
N ILE A 226 2.74 10.66 4.77
CA ILE A 226 2.18 9.46 4.16
C ILE A 226 1.05 9.81 3.20
N GLU A 227 0.20 10.78 3.53
CA GLU A 227 -0.81 11.32 2.60
C GLU A 227 -0.17 11.82 1.30
N LEU A 228 0.96 12.55 1.38
CA LEU A 228 1.67 13.00 0.19
C LEU A 228 2.24 11.83 -0.63
N MET A 229 2.83 10.82 0.03
CA MET A 229 3.32 9.62 -0.65
C MET A 229 2.19 8.88 -1.36
N ILE A 230 1.01 8.82 -0.74
CA ILE A 230 -0.17 8.18 -1.32
C ILE A 230 -0.67 8.98 -2.53
N GLU A 231 -0.86 10.30 -2.36
CA GLU A 231 -1.37 11.18 -3.41
C GLU A 231 -0.43 11.24 -4.62
N TYR A 232 0.88 11.19 -4.40
CA TYR A 232 1.87 11.24 -5.48
C TYR A 232 1.86 9.99 -6.38
N CYS A 233 1.40 8.85 -5.84
CA CYS A 233 1.35 7.59 -6.56
C CYS A 233 0.13 7.51 -7.49
N ASN A 234 0.30 6.83 -8.62
CA ASN A 234 -0.80 6.50 -9.52
C ASN A 234 -1.53 5.23 -9.03
N PHE A 235 -2.33 5.36 -7.97
CA PHE A 235 -3.16 4.26 -7.48
C PHE A 235 -4.41 4.08 -8.33
N HIS A 236 -4.76 2.82 -8.56
CA HIS A 236 -6.02 2.38 -9.13
C HIS A 236 -7.00 1.96 -8.01
N GLU A 237 -8.26 1.81 -8.37
CA GLU A 237 -9.27 1.36 -7.42
C GLU A 237 -8.93 -0.03 -6.86
N ASN A 238 -9.11 -0.22 -5.55
CA ASN A 238 -8.79 -1.45 -4.82
C ASN A 238 -7.31 -1.82 -4.76
N ASP A 239 -6.39 -0.94 -5.15
CA ASP A 239 -4.96 -1.16 -4.93
C ASP A 239 -4.63 -1.30 -3.43
N PHE A 240 -3.60 -2.10 -3.15
CA PHE A 240 -3.14 -2.37 -1.79
C PHE A 240 -1.91 -1.52 -1.42
N ILE A 241 -1.89 -1.02 -0.19
CA ILE A 241 -0.73 -0.43 0.46
C ILE A 241 -0.24 -1.36 1.57
N LEU A 242 0.97 -1.87 1.42
CA LEU A 242 1.63 -2.72 2.40
C LEU A 242 2.62 -1.90 3.22
N ASP A 243 2.46 -1.89 4.54
CA ASP A 243 3.46 -1.39 5.49
C ASP A 243 3.86 -2.53 6.42
N PHE A 244 5.03 -3.12 6.15
CA PHE A 244 5.54 -4.26 6.91
C PHE A 244 6.45 -3.87 8.09
N PHE A 245 6.46 -2.58 8.43
CA PHE A 245 7.02 -2.00 9.65
C PHE A 245 6.05 -0.94 10.19
N SER A 246 4.79 -1.34 10.41
CA SER A 246 3.70 -0.37 10.56
C SER A 246 3.82 0.52 11.80
N GLY A 247 4.52 0.05 12.85
CA GLY A 247 4.68 0.76 14.12
C GLY A 247 3.32 1.18 14.68
N SER A 248 3.16 2.48 14.92
CA SER A 248 1.87 3.06 15.33
C SER A 248 0.74 2.98 14.30
N ALA A 249 0.92 2.38 13.11
CA ALA A 249 -0.05 2.30 12.02
C ALA A 249 -0.44 3.68 11.42
N THR A 250 0.54 4.55 11.23
CA THR A 250 0.32 5.87 10.59
C THR A 250 -0.17 5.72 9.14
N THR A 251 0.32 4.70 8.42
CA THR A 251 -0.05 4.43 7.03
C THR A 251 -1.54 4.09 6.88
N ALA A 252 -2.08 3.21 7.71
CA ALA A 252 -3.51 2.90 7.72
C ALA A 252 -4.37 4.15 8.02
N ASN A 253 -3.96 4.95 9.02
CA ASN A 253 -4.65 6.20 9.36
C ASN A 253 -4.67 7.20 8.18
N ALA A 254 -3.53 7.39 7.50
CA ALA A 254 -3.44 8.26 6.32
C ALA A 254 -4.32 7.75 5.17
N LEU A 255 -4.36 6.44 4.96
CA LEU A 255 -5.15 5.83 3.89
C LEU A 255 -6.65 5.99 4.12
N LEU A 256 -7.14 5.73 5.35
CA LEU A 256 -8.55 5.95 5.70
C LEU A 256 -8.96 7.40 5.38
N LYS A 257 -8.17 8.38 5.83
CA LYS A 257 -8.46 9.80 5.55
C LYS A 257 -8.43 10.12 4.05
N THR A 258 -7.51 9.54 3.30
CA THR A 258 -7.41 9.71 1.85
C THR A 258 -8.60 9.11 1.12
N ASN A 259 -9.03 7.90 1.49
CA ASN A 259 -10.18 7.21 0.90
C ASN A 259 -11.45 8.05 1.00
N ILE A 260 -11.74 8.60 2.18
CA ILE A 260 -12.91 9.47 2.37
C ILE A 260 -12.77 10.77 1.58
N LYS A 261 -11.64 11.47 1.70
CA LYS A 261 -11.42 12.76 1.04
C LYS A 261 -11.57 12.64 -0.48
N GLU A 262 -11.09 11.53 -1.04
CA GLU A 262 -10.98 11.34 -2.49
C GLU A 262 -12.07 10.43 -3.08
N ASN A 263 -13.00 9.96 -2.25
CA ASN A 263 -14.00 8.94 -2.59
C ASN A 263 -13.36 7.74 -3.30
N LYS A 264 -12.34 7.16 -2.65
CA LYS A 264 -11.54 6.03 -3.11
C LYS A 264 -11.67 4.85 -2.15
N ASN A 265 -11.32 3.66 -2.63
CA ASN A 265 -11.36 2.42 -1.87
C ASN A 265 -10.01 1.70 -1.92
N TYR A 266 -8.93 2.38 -1.55
CA TYR A 266 -7.62 1.75 -1.44
C TYR A 266 -7.57 0.87 -0.18
N LYS A 267 -6.92 -0.28 -0.28
CA LYS A 267 -6.82 -1.25 0.82
C LYS A 267 -5.46 -1.15 1.49
N PHE A 268 -5.37 -1.55 2.75
CA PHE A 268 -4.08 -1.61 3.46
C PHE A 268 -3.81 -2.98 4.07
N ILE A 269 -2.53 -3.32 4.18
CA ILE A 269 -2.02 -4.46 4.96
C ILE A 269 -0.92 -3.94 5.88
N MET A 270 -1.16 -3.96 7.19
CA MET A 270 -0.17 -3.55 8.20
C MET A 270 0.43 -4.79 8.84
N ILE A 271 1.76 -4.90 8.86
CA ILE A 271 2.47 -5.96 9.59
C ILE A 271 3.31 -5.33 10.68
N GLN A 272 3.11 -5.83 11.89
CA GLN A 272 3.83 -5.39 13.08
C GLN A 272 4.22 -6.60 13.92
N LEU A 273 5.46 -6.60 14.41
CA LEU A 273 5.92 -7.56 15.40
C LEU A 273 5.25 -7.25 16.74
N PRO A 274 4.77 -8.26 17.50
CA PRO A 274 4.21 -8.07 18.84
C PRO A 274 5.32 -7.80 19.87
N GLU A 275 6.12 -6.77 19.64
CA GLU A 275 7.15 -6.29 20.55
C GLU A 275 6.48 -5.70 21.79
N SER A 276 6.86 -6.22 22.95
CA SER A 276 6.33 -5.76 24.24
C SER A 276 6.67 -4.29 24.48
N THR A 277 5.72 -3.56 25.04
CA THR A 277 5.98 -2.20 25.53
C THR A 277 6.84 -2.25 26.79
N ASP A 278 7.65 -1.22 27.02
CA ASP A 278 8.39 -1.09 28.29
C ASP A 278 7.38 -1.00 29.44
N GLU A 279 7.56 -1.80 30.49
CA GLU A 279 6.68 -1.85 31.66
C GLU A 279 6.49 -0.47 32.33
N LYS A 280 7.48 0.42 32.20
CA LYS A 280 7.46 1.78 32.74
C LYS A 280 6.84 2.79 31.78
N SER A 281 6.68 2.43 30.51
CA SER A 281 6.07 3.30 29.50
C SER A 281 4.62 3.59 29.84
N GLU A 282 4.16 4.76 29.40
CA GLU A 282 2.76 5.10 29.55
C GLU A 282 1.84 4.19 28.72
N ALA A 283 2.33 3.66 27.60
CA ALA A 283 1.60 2.68 26.80
C ALA A 283 1.23 1.44 27.61
N CYS A 284 2.20 0.86 28.35
CA CYS A 284 1.95 -0.29 29.20
C CYS A 284 0.97 0.05 30.33
N LYS A 285 1.11 1.22 30.98
CA LYS A 285 0.20 1.69 32.04
C LYS A 285 -1.23 1.90 31.53
N SER A 286 -1.38 2.29 30.27
CA SER A 286 -2.68 2.43 29.59
C SER A 286 -3.22 1.11 29.03
N GLY A 287 -2.61 -0.04 29.34
CA GLY A 287 -3.09 -1.37 28.97
C GLY A 287 -2.62 -1.88 27.62
N TYR A 288 -1.74 -1.16 26.91
CA TYR A 288 -1.17 -1.61 25.64
C TYR A 288 0.09 -2.44 25.90
N SER A 289 -0.07 -3.77 25.92
CA SER A 289 1.01 -4.71 26.25
C SER A 289 2.09 -4.84 25.18
N ASN A 290 1.77 -4.50 23.92
CA ASN A 290 2.70 -4.57 22.80
C ASN A 290 2.35 -3.53 21.72
N ILE A 291 3.26 -3.33 20.77
CA ILE A 291 3.09 -2.33 19.71
C ILE A 291 1.88 -2.62 18.81
N CYS A 292 1.52 -3.88 18.57
CA CYS A 292 0.34 -4.22 17.77
C CYS A 292 -0.95 -3.70 18.41
N GLU A 293 -1.07 -3.73 19.73
CA GLU A 293 -2.24 -3.18 20.43
C GLU A 293 -2.40 -1.67 20.16
N ILE A 294 -1.29 -0.94 20.20
CA ILE A 294 -1.27 0.51 19.90
C ILE A 294 -1.70 0.76 18.46
N GLY A 295 -1.15 0.00 17.50
CA GLY A 295 -1.49 0.11 16.09
C GLY A 295 -2.98 -0.16 15.81
N LYS A 296 -3.51 -1.27 16.36
CA LYS A 296 -4.94 -1.63 16.23
C LYS A 296 -5.83 -0.52 16.79
N GLU A 297 -5.50 -0.02 17.97
CA GLU A 297 -6.29 1.00 18.62
C GLU A 297 -6.23 2.34 17.88
N ARG A 298 -5.07 2.72 17.33
CA ARG A 298 -4.98 3.91 16.48
C ARG A 298 -5.89 3.79 15.26
N ILE A 299 -5.92 2.63 14.59
CA ILE A 299 -6.76 2.43 13.40
C ILE A 299 -8.23 2.59 13.75
N ARG A 300 -8.70 1.97 14.85
CA ARG A 300 -10.09 2.12 15.33
C ARG A 300 -10.45 3.57 15.59
N ARG A 301 -9.66 4.26 16.43
CA ARG A 301 -9.92 5.65 16.79
C ARG A 301 -9.85 6.60 15.59
N ALA A 302 -8.97 6.32 14.63
CA ALA A 302 -8.92 7.09 13.38
C ALA A 302 -10.19 6.89 12.54
N GLY A 303 -10.67 5.66 12.41
CA GLY A 303 -11.92 5.33 11.73
C GLY A 303 -13.14 5.97 12.41
N ASP A 304 -13.27 5.80 13.72
CA ASP A 304 -14.38 6.37 14.50
C ASP A 304 -14.45 7.89 14.37
N LYS A 305 -13.29 8.56 14.48
CA LYS A 305 -13.20 10.00 14.31
C LYS A 305 -13.60 10.46 12.89
N ILE A 306 -13.23 9.69 11.87
CA ILE A 306 -13.61 9.97 10.48
C ILE A 306 -15.13 9.84 10.29
N VAL A 307 -15.75 8.82 10.88
CA VAL A 307 -17.21 8.64 10.84
C VAL A 307 -17.91 9.80 11.56
N GLU A 308 -17.41 10.19 12.74
CA GLU A 308 -17.92 11.34 13.49
C GLU A 308 -17.82 12.65 12.69
N GLU A 309 -16.67 12.94 12.09
CA GLU A 309 -16.42 14.18 11.32
C GLU A 309 -17.20 14.21 9.99
N SER A 310 -17.43 13.06 9.35
CA SER A 310 -18.13 12.97 8.06
C SER A 310 -19.66 12.87 8.21
N GLY A 311 -20.15 12.37 9.34
CA GLY A 311 -21.57 12.05 9.55
C GLY A 311 -22.09 10.88 8.70
N ASN A 312 -21.19 10.10 8.08
CA ASN A 312 -21.54 8.96 7.23
C ASN A 312 -21.17 7.64 7.92
N ASN A 313 -22.17 6.87 8.32
CA ASN A 313 -22.00 5.57 8.98
C ASN A 313 -21.74 4.41 7.99
N ASP A 314 -21.87 4.64 6.68
CA ASP A 314 -21.69 3.61 5.65
C ASP A 314 -20.22 3.54 5.14
N LEU A 315 -19.29 4.21 5.81
CA LEU A 315 -17.87 4.21 5.45
C LEU A 315 -17.19 2.90 5.87
N ASP A 316 -16.43 2.30 4.95
CA ASP A 316 -15.56 1.18 5.30
C ASP A 316 -14.33 1.65 6.08
N ILE A 317 -14.45 1.59 7.41
CA ILE A 317 -13.37 1.81 8.38
C ILE A 317 -12.88 0.50 9.00
N GLY A 318 -13.39 -0.63 8.51
CA GLY A 318 -13.17 -1.94 9.08
C GLY A 318 -11.78 -2.48 8.77
N PHE A 319 -11.30 -3.38 9.63
CA PHE A 319 -10.11 -4.17 9.36
C PHE A 319 -10.17 -5.50 10.11
N LYS A 320 -9.57 -6.53 9.51
CA LYS A 320 -9.37 -7.83 10.16
C LYS A 320 -7.99 -7.87 10.82
N VAL A 321 -7.88 -8.58 11.93
CA VAL A 321 -6.61 -8.77 12.65
C VAL A 321 -6.25 -10.24 12.60
N PHE A 322 -5.04 -10.54 12.13
CA PHE A 322 -4.49 -11.88 12.07
C PHE A 322 -3.23 -11.97 12.92
N LYS A 323 -2.97 -13.15 13.47
CA LYS A 323 -1.74 -13.46 14.20
C LYS A 323 -1.06 -14.65 13.53
N LEU A 324 0.27 -14.60 13.45
CA LEU A 324 1.05 -15.75 13.00
C LEU A 324 1.10 -16.81 14.11
N ASP A 325 0.80 -18.05 13.73
CA ASP A 325 0.95 -19.23 14.57
C ASP A 325 1.55 -20.38 13.72
N SER A 326 1.86 -21.49 14.36
CA SER A 326 2.12 -22.76 13.70
C SER A 326 0.91 -23.24 12.90
N SER A 327 1.14 -24.06 11.86
CA SER A 327 0.07 -24.70 11.08
C SER A 327 -0.94 -25.39 12.00
N ASN A 328 -2.21 -25.34 11.61
CA ASN A 328 -3.32 -26.03 12.26
C ASN A 328 -3.21 -27.56 12.15
N LEU A 329 -2.38 -28.04 11.22
CA LEU A 329 -2.13 -29.46 11.03
C LEU A 329 -0.99 -29.93 11.94
N GLU A 330 -1.14 -31.12 12.48
CA GLU A 330 -0.05 -31.79 13.20
C GLU A 330 1.10 -32.08 12.23
N LYS A 331 2.33 -31.88 12.72
CA LYS A 331 3.50 -32.31 11.96
C LYS A 331 3.53 -33.82 12.03
N TRP A 332 3.56 -34.47 10.87
CA TRP A 332 3.72 -35.91 10.82
C TRP A 332 5.08 -36.29 11.40
N ASP A 333 5.07 -36.81 12.62
CA ASP A 333 6.23 -37.36 13.32
C ASP A 333 6.00 -38.87 13.48
N PRO A 334 6.48 -39.69 12.53
CA PRO A 334 6.23 -41.12 12.58
C PRO A 334 6.97 -41.74 13.76
N ASP A 335 6.24 -42.14 14.80
CA ASP A 335 6.75 -43.11 15.76
C ASP A 335 6.92 -44.46 15.04
N TYR A 336 8.17 -44.74 14.63
CA TYR A 336 8.53 -45.97 13.93
C TYR A 336 8.22 -47.25 14.72
N ASN A 337 7.99 -47.15 16.04
CA ASN A 337 7.61 -48.30 16.86
C ASN A 337 6.09 -48.56 16.87
N ASN A 338 5.27 -47.62 16.38
CA ASN A 338 3.81 -47.71 16.44
C ASN A 338 3.12 -47.09 15.22
N VAL A 339 3.65 -47.43 14.03
CA VAL A 339 3.22 -46.92 12.71
C VAL A 339 1.72 -47.09 12.44
N GLN A 340 1.12 -48.14 13.00
CA GLN A 340 -0.30 -48.46 12.76
C GLN A 340 -1.25 -47.53 13.53
N GLN A 341 -0.77 -46.92 14.62
CA GLN A 341 -1.54 -45.97 15.43
C GLN A 341 -1.32 -44.53 14.94
N SER A 342 -0.17 -44.22 14.33
CA SER A 342 0.13 -42.90 13.74
C SER A 342 -0.55 -42.62 12.39
N LEU A 343 -1.15 -43.64 11.75
CA LEU A 343 -1.91 -43.51 10.51
C LEU A 343 -3.39 -43.09 10.74
N THR A 344 -3.88 -43.15 11.98
CA THR A 344 -5.31 -43.02 12.32
C THR A 344 -5.63 -41.79 13.16
N ILE A 345 -4.65 -40.92 13.39
CA ILE A 345 -4.80 -39.74 14.26
C ILE A 345 -5.43 -38.61 13.45
N ASP A 346 -6.38 -37.92 14.08
CA ASP A 346 -6.97 -36.69 13.55
C ASP A 346 -5.84 -35.66 13.38
N ASN A 347 -5.51 -35.29 12.14
CA ASN A 347 -4.33 -34.49 11.83
C ASN A 347 -4.49 -33.00 12.18
N ILE A 348 -5.56 -32.64 12.90
CA ILE A 348 -5.89 -31.27 13.28
C ILE A 348 -5.59 -31.09 14.76
N LYS A 349 -4.85 -30.02 15.09
CA LYS A 349 -4.53 -29.65 16.47
C LYS A 349 -5.80 -29.38 17.29
N SER A 350 -5.85 -29.92 18.51
CA SER A 350 -7.03 -29.81 19.38
C SER A 350 -7.29 -28.40 19.94
N ASP A 351 -6.28 -27.53 19.93
CA ASP A 351 -6.35 -26.15 20.44
C ASP A 351 -6.58 -25.12 19.31
N ARG A 352 -7.10 -25.55 18.15
CA ARG A 352 -7.40 -24.71 17.00
C ARG A 352 -8.90 -24.66 16.72
N THR A 353 -9.35 -23.52 16.20
CA THR A 353 -10.75 -23.33 15.81
C THR A 353 -10.96 -23.73 14.36
N ASN A 354 -12.21 -24.04 13.98
CA ASN A 354 -12.56 -24.27 12.58
C ASN A 354 -12.25 -23.05 11.70
N GLU A 355 -12.41 -21.83 12.23
CA GLU A 355 -12.09 -20.59 11.53
C GLU A 355 -10.59 -20.47 11.23
N ASP A 356 -9.71 -20.91 12.14
CA ASP A 356 -8.25 -20.94 11.90
C ASP A 356 -7.90 -21.84 10.70
N LEU A 357 -8.55 -23.00 10.59
CA LEU A 357 -8.39 -23.90 9.46
C LEU A 357 -8.88 -23.27 8.16
N VAL A 358 -10.05 -22.60 8.20
CA VAL A 358 -10.61 -21.91 7.04
C VAL A 358 -9.61 -20.89 6.49
N TYR A 359 -9.02 -20.05 7.34
CA TYR A 359 -8.03 -19.07 6.91
C TYR A 359 -6.71 -19.69 6.43
N GLU A 360 -6.22 -20.77 7.05
CA GLU A 360 -5.03 -21.48 6.55
C GLU A 360 -5.29 -22.08 5.16
N ILE A 361 -6.48 -22.64 4.94
CA ILE A 361 -6.90 -23.20 3.65
C ILE A 361 -7.00 -22.09 2.59
N MET A 362 -7.61 -20.95 2.94
CA MET A 362 -7.66 -19.78 2.05
C MET A 362 -6.26 -19.35 1.61
N LEU A 363 -5.32 -19.21 2.56
CA LEU A 363 -3.94 -18.83 2.26
C LEU A 363 -3.22 -19.84 1.37
N LYS A 364 -3.33 -21.15 1.67
CA LYS A 364 -2.70 -22.21 0.86
C LYS A 364 -3.20 -22.23 -0.58
N TYR A 365 -4.46 -21.88 -0.79
CA TYR A 365 -5.06 -21.81 -2.12
C TYR A 365 -4.97 -20.44 -2.79
N GLY A 366 -4.32 -19.46 -2.16
CA GLY A 366 -4.16 -18.11 -2.72
C GLY A 366 -5.47 -17.34 -2.80
N ILE A 367 -6.41 -17.62 -1.90
CA ILE A 367 -7.71 -16.95 -1.82
C ILE A 367 -7.58 -15.72 -0.91
N ASP A 368 -8.13 -14.60 -1.37
CA ASP A 368 -8.04 -13.30 -0.70
C ASP A 368 -8.75 -13.33 0.68
N LEU A 369 -8.05 -12.86 1.72
CA LEU A 369 -8.53 -12.80 3.11
C LEU A 369 -9.68 -11.79 3.32
N THR A 370 -9.89 -10.88 2.36
CA THR A 370 -10.97 -9.89 2.38
C THR A 370 -12.31 -10.45 1.91
N LEU A 371 -12.34 -11.67 1.35
CA LEU A 371 -13.59 -12.27 0.91
C LEU A 371 -14.54 -12.55 2.09
N PRO A 372 -15.86 -12.44 1.84
CA PRO A 372 -16.86 -12.80 2.85
C PRO A 372 -16.80 -14.30 3.12
N ILE A 373 -17.02 -14.64 4.39
CA ILE A 373 -17.13 -16.02 4.88
C ILE A 373 -18.51 -16.14 5.52
N GLU A 374 -19.32 -17.06 5.01
CA GLU A 374 -20.64 -17.38 5.57
C GLU A 374 -20.58 -18.78 6.19
N GLU A 375 -21.08 -18.94 7.41
CA GLU A 375 -21.18 -20.23 8.08
C GLU A 375 -22.64 -20.67 8.14
N ILE A 376 -22.94 -21.85 7.58
CA ILE A 376 -24.27 -22.47 7.59
C ILE A 376 -24.08 -23.95 7.95
N ASN A 377 -24.65 -24.40 9.07
CA ASN A 377 -24.62 -25.80 9.51
C ASN A 377 -23.20 -26.42 9.51
N ASN A 378 -22.20 -25.73 10.09
CA ASN A 378 -20.77 -26.12 10.10
C ASN A 378 -20.12 -26.19 8.70
N ILE A 379 -20.75 -25.60 7.68
CA ILE A 379 -20.19 -25.44 6.34
C ILE A 379 -19.82 -23.97 6.14
N TYR A 380 -18.55 -23.72 5.85
CA TYR A 380 -18.03 -22.40 5.55
C TYR A 380 -18.04 -22.17 4.04
N SER A 381 -18.73 -21.13 3.59
CA SER A 381 -18.76 -20.67 2.20
C SER A 381 -17.94 -19.38 2.07
N VAL A 382 -16.86 -19.42 1.31
CA VAL A 382 -15.96 -18.29 1.08
C VAL A 382 -16.14 -17.75 -0.33
N GLY A 383 -16.30 -16.42 -0.43
CA GLY A 383 -16.36 -15.72 -1.72
C GLY A 383 -17.55 -16.16 -2.59
N PHE A 384 -18.75 -16.23 -1.99
CA PHE A 384 -19.98 -16.62 -2.68
C PHE A 384 -19.95 -18.04 -3.27
N GLY A 385 -19.33 -18.99 -2.55
CA GLY A 385 -19.26 -20.40 -2.93
C GLY A 385 -18.06 -20.78 -3.82
N ALA A 386 -17.09 -19.88 -3.99
CA ALA A 386 -15.84 -20.19 -4.69
C ALA A 386 -15.02 -21.26 -3.94
N LEU A 387 -15.02 -21.20 -2.61
CA LEU A 387 -14.47 -22.22 -1.74
C LEU A 387 -15.51 -22.59 -0.68
N VAL A 388 -15.79 -23.88 -0.54
CA VAL A 388 -16.69 -24.41 0.48
C VAL A 388 -15.91 -25.40 1.34
N ILE A 389 -15.97 -25.26 2.66
CA ILE A 389 -15.22 -26.08 3.61
C ILE A 389 -16.19 -26.70 4.61
N CYS A 390 -16.16 -28.02 4.74
CA CYS A 390 -16.92 -28.77 5.73
C CYS A 390 -15.95 -29.52 6.66
N LEU A 391 -15.88 -29.07 7.91
CA LEU A 391 -14.98 -29.61 8.93
C LEU A 391 -15.71 -30.51 9.95
N ASP A 392 -16.93 -30.94 9.64
CA ASP A 392 -17.75 -31.77 10.51
C ASP A 392 -17.16 -33.19 10.65
N ASN A 393 -17.35 -33.81 11.81
CA ASN A 393 -16.94 -35.19 12.10
C ASN A 393 -17.96 -36.22 11.59
N ASN A 394 -19.14 -35.80 11.13
CA ASN A 394 -20.18 -36.67 10.62
C ASN A 394 -20.68 -36.21 9.25
N ILE A 395 -19.86 -36.41 8.22
CA ILE A 395 -20.19 -36.01 6.86
C ILE A 395 -21.18 -37.01 6.25
N THR A 396 -22.42 -36.56 6.02
CA THR A 396 -23.49 -37.37 5.40
C THR A 396 -23.82 -36.91 3.99
N LYS A 397 -24.64 -37.68 3.27
CA LYS A 397 -25.15 -37.29 1.95
C LYS A 397 -26.02 -36.02 2.00
N GLU A 398 -26.64 -35.70 3.13
CA GLU A 398 -27.52 -34.53 3.27
C GLU A 398 -26.75 -33.21 3.11
N ILE A 399 -25.52 -33.17 3.64
CA ILE A 399 -24.59 -32.03 3.53
C ILE A 399 -24.34 -31.66 2.06
N THR A 400 -24.32 -32.65 1.15
CA THR A 400 -24.10 -32.38 -0.28
C THR A 400 -25.17 -31.48 -0.89
N GLY A 401 -26.42 -31.60 -0.44
CA GLY A 401 -27.52 -30.75 -0.90
C GLY A 401 -27.34 -29.30 -0.50
N GLU A 402 -26.74 -29.04 0.67
CA GLU A 402 -26.42 -27.69 1.14
C GLU A 402 -25.24 -27.11 0.37
N ILE A 403 -24.16 -27.89 0.20
CA ILE A 403 -22.99 -27.49 -0.58
C ILE A 403 -23.39 -27.10 -2.01
N ILE A 404 -24.23 -27.90 -2.68
CA ILE A 404 -24.71 -27.59 -4.04
C ILE A 404 -25.47 -26.25 -4.08
N LYS A 405 -26.24 -25.91 -3.05
CA LYS A 405 -26.94 -24.62 -2.96
C LYS A 405 -25.94 -23.47 -2.81
N LEU A 406 -24.92 -23.64 -1.96
CA LEU A 406 -23.90 -22.62 -1.71
C LEU A 406 -23.02 -22.36 -2.92
N THR A 407 -22.73 -23.39 -3.72
CA THR A 407 -21.91 -23.27 -4.93
C THR A 407 -22.67 -22.76 -6.15
N LYS A 408 -24.00 -22.60 -6.07
CA LYS A 408 -24.86 -22.36 -7.24
C LYS A 408 -24.52 -21.08 -8.02
N ASN A 409 -24.02 -20.06 -7.31
CA ASN A 409 -23.70 -18.76 -7.88
C ASN A 409 -22.22 -18.63 -8.28
N ALA A 410 -21.39 -19.63 -7.98
CA ALA A 410 -19.97 -19.62 -8.32
C ALA A 410 -19.74 -20.24 -9.70
N SER A 411 -18.88 -19.62 -10.51
CA SER A 411 -18.47 -20.17 -11.81
C SER A 411 -17.60 -21.43 -11.67
N THR A 412 -16.79 -21.47 -10.62
CA THR A 412 -15.96 -22.60 -10.23
C THR A 412 -15.93 -22.70 -8.71
N SER A 413 -16.16 -23.90 -8.19
CA SER A 413 -16.16 -24.16 -6.74
C SER A 413 -15.17 -25.26 -6.39
N ARG A 414 -14.42 -25.02 -5.32
CA ARG A 414 -13.60 -26.00 -4.62
C ARG A 414 -14.27 -26.39 -3.32
N VAL A 415 -14.36 -27.68 -3.06
CA VAL A 415 -14.92 -28.19 -1.81
C VAL A 415 -13.85 -28.95 -1.04
N VAL A 416 -13.65 -28.56 0.22
CA VAL A 416 -12.69 -29.14 1.14
C VAL A 416 -13.44 -29.82 2.28
N PHE A 417 -13.10 -31.08 2.56
CA PHE A 417 -13.66 -31.84 3.68
C PHE A 417 -12.57 -32.29 4.65
N LYS A 418 -12.93 -32.39 5.93
CA LYS A 418 -12.13 -33.12 6.92
C LYS A 418 -12.16 -34.62 6.61
N ASP A 419 -11.01 -35.26 6.40
CA ASP A 419 -10.95 -36.65 5.95
C ASP A 419 -11.54 -37.64 6.97
N SER A 420 -11.24 -37.44 8.25
CA SER A 420 -11.76 -38.24 9.37
C SER A 420 -13.26 -38.05 9.61
N GLY A 421 -13.90 -37.08 8.95
CA GLY A 421 -15.34 -36.83 9.05
C GLY A 421 -16.21 -37.80 8.25
N PHE A 422 -15.64 -38.59 7.33
CA PHE A 422 -16.39 -39.58 6.55
C PHE A 422 -16.57 -40.89 7.32
N LYS A 423 -17.79 -41.44 7.32
CA LYS A 423 -18.09 -42.74 7.95
C LYS A 423 -17.38 -43.92 7.28
N SER A 424 -17.16 -43.84 5.96
CA SER A 424 -16.51 -44.88 5.18
C SER A 424 -15.95 -44.33 3.86
N ASP A 425 -14.96 -45.03 3.27
CA ASP A 425 -14.44 -44.72 1.93
C ASP A 425 -15.52 -44.79 0.84
N ALA A 426 -16.52 -45.66 1.04
CA ALA A 426 -17.67 -45.76 0.15
C ALA A 426 -18.54 -44.49 0.21
N ASP A 427 -18.77 -43.95 1.41
CA ASP A 427 -19.51 -42.68 1.57
C ASP A 427 -18.74 -41.50 0.96
N LYS A 428 -17.43 -41.43 1.18
CA LYS A 428 -16.54 -40.44 0.56
C LYS A 428 -16.63 -40.49 -0.97
N THR A 429 -16.55 -41.69 -1.55
CA THR A 429 -16.65 -41.88 -3.00
C THR A 429 -18.02 -41.49 -3.54
N ASN A 430 -19.09 -41.87 -2.84
CA ASN A 430 -20.46 -41.51 -3.21
C ASN A 430 -20.67 -39.99 -3.20
N ILE A 431 -20.20 -39.30 -2.17
CA ILE A 431 -20.28 -37.84 -2.04
C ILE A 431 -19.50 -37.15 -3.17
N LYS A 432 -18.29 -37.62 -3.45
CA LYS A 432 -17.46 -37.11 -4.55
C LYS A 432 -18.17 -37.23 -5.90
N GLU A 433 -18.82 -38.36 -6.19
CA GLU A 433 -19.57 -38.54 -7.44
C GLU A 433 -20.84 -37.66 -7.52
N ILE A 434 -21.54 -37.46 -6.39
CA ILE A 434 -22.68 -36.54 -6.32
C ILE A 434 -22.25 -35.11 -6.67
N LEU A 435 -21.17 -34.62 -6.05
CA LEU A 435 -20.62 -33.29 -6.32
C LEU A 435 -20.17 -33.17 -7.78
N ARG A 436 -19.49 -34.19 -8.32
CA ARG A 436 -19.03 -34.23 -9.71
C ARG A 436 -20.19 -34.15 -10.71
N THR A 437 -21.29 -34.85 -10.45
CA THR A 437 -22.51 -34.83 -11.27
C THR A 437 -23.17 -33.44 -11.28
N ASN A 438 -22.93 -32.63 -10.24
CA ASN A 438 -23.40 -31.25 -10.12
C ASN A 438 -22.33 -30.22 -10.53
N ASN A 439 -21.39 -30.58 -11.40
CA ASN A 439 -20.31 -29.72 -11.92
C ASN A 439 -19.27 -29.23 -10.90
N ILE A 440 -19.26 -29.77 -9.68
CA ILE A 440 -18.23 -29.48 -8.67
C ILE A 440 -17.12 -30.52 -8.83
N LYS A 441 -16.05 -30.17 -9.56
CA LYS A 441 -14.98 -31.11 -9.92
C LYS A 441 -13.82 -31.12 -8.92
N GLU A 442 -13.63 -30.03 -8.18
CA GLU A 442 -12.54 -29.90 -7.23
C GLU A 442 -12.99 -30.33 -5.83
N PHE A 443 -12.71 -31.59 -5.51
CA PHE A 443 -12.97 -32.21 -4.21
C PHE A 443 -11.63 -32.53 -3.55
N ILE A 444 -11.42 -32.00 -2.35
CA ILE A 444 -10.18 -32.17 -1.59
C ILE A 444 -10.53 -32.63 -0.18
N THR A 445 -9.70 -33.49 0.39
CA THR A 445 -9.75 -33.85 1.82
C THR A 445 -8.47 -33.41 2.50
N ILE A 446 -8.59 -32.97 3.75
CA ILE A 446 -7.47 -32.57 4.62
C ILE A 446 -7.41 -33.41 5.89
#